data_AF-A0A914BXK8-F1
#
_entry.id   AF-A0A914BXK8-F1
#
_cell.length_a   1.000
_cell.length_b   1.000
_cell.length_c   1.000
_cell.angle_alpha   90.00
_cell.angle_beta   90.00
_cell.angle_gamma   90.00
#
_symmetry.space_group_name_H-M   'P 1'
#
loop_
_entity.id
_entity.type
_entity.pdbx_description
1 polymer ?
#
loop_
_entity_poly.entity_id
_entity_poly.type
_entity_poly.pdbx_seq_one_letter_code
_entity_poly.pdbx_strand_id
1 'polypeptide(L)'
;MITVPVFQDVELRRAHGEVTYLFMQTHAPKNCCGDPPIAKGAVHSNELAPLFGLSFWGKYEPDEDDIKFKNVLLDGFRNFIKTGSPSSPKQTWPPITKEHPTKHLVVQPEPEIREEFLPDRMKFWTEELPNKVGVGILKKTRLPAAELHRQHTEL
;
A
#
# COMPACT_ATOMS: atom_id res chain seq x y z
N MET A 1 -5.45 10.14 4.15
CA MET A 1 -5.86 10.51 2.77
C MET A 1 -5.39 9.51 1.70
N ILE A 2 -4.43 8.61 1.94
CA ILE A 2 -3.82 7.79 0.85
C ILE A 2 -4.36 6.35 0.81
N THR A 3 -4.59 5.74 1.97
CA THR A 3 -4.82 4.28 2.05
C THR A 3 -6.17 3.82 1.50
N VAL A 4 -7.26 4.52 1.83
CA VAL A 4 -8.62 4.12 1.42
C VAL A 4 -8.78 4.19 -0.11
N PRO A 5 -8.36 5.27 -0.81
CA PRO A 5 -8.43 5.28 -2.28
C PRO A 5 -7.61 4.17 -2.95
N VAL A 6 -6.41 3.84 -2.45
CA VAL A 6 -5.60 2.73 -2.99
C VAL A 6 -6.33 1.40 -2.83
N PHE A 7 -6.94 1.16 -1.67
CA PHE A 7 -7.75 -0.05 -1.45
C PHE A 7 -8.92 -0.16 -2.43
N GLN A 8 -9.63 0.95 -2.68
CA GLN A 8 -10.73 0.99 -3.64
C GLN A 8 -10.26 0.72 -5.08
N ASP A 9 -9.10 1.24 -5.48
CA ASP A 9 -8.50 0.96 -6.79
C ASP A 9 -8.15 -0.53 -6.95
N VAL A 10 -7.57 -1.15 -5.92
CA VAL A 10 -7.28 -2.59 -5.91
C VAL A 10 -8.55 -3.41 -6.07
N GLU A 11 -9.62 -3.07 -5.34
CA GLU A 11 -10.90 -3.76 -5.45
C GLU A 11 -11.52 -3.61 -6.86
N LEU A 12 -11.41 -2.43 -7.46
CA LEU A 12 -11.89 -2.18 -8.82
C LEU A 12 -11.12 -3.03 -9.84
N ARG A 13 -9.78 -2.99 -9.80
CA ARG A 13 -8.91 -3.81 -10.68
C ARG A 13 -9.18 -5.29 -10.54
N ARG A 14 -9.36 -5.77 -9.29
CA ARG A 14 -9.72 -7.15 -8.98
C ARG A 14 -11.07 -7.52 -9.61
N ALA A 15 -12.07 -6.65 -9.54
CA ALA A 15 -13.38 -6.87 -10.15
C ALA A 15 -13.31 -6.96 -11.69
N HIS A 16 -12.37 -6.26 -12.31
CA HIS A 16 -12.08 -6.34 -13.75
C HIS A 16 -11.16 -7.51 -14.14
N GLY A 17 -10.70 -8.32 -13.18
CA GLY A 17 -9.83 -9.46 -13.45
C GLY A 17 -8.38 -9.06 -13.78
N GLU A 18 -7.96 -7.85 -13.44
CA GLU A 18 -6.57 -7.41 -13.62
C GLU A 18 -5.65 -8.05 -12.57
N VAL A 19 -4.48 -8.51 -13.02
CA VAL A 19 -3.44 -9.01 -12.12
C VAL A 19 -2.89 -7.84 -11.29
N THR A 20 -3.19 -7.85 -9.99
CA THR A 20 -2.87 -6.75 -9.07
C THR A 20 -2.01 -7.26 -7.92
N TYR A 21 -1.00 -6.48 -7.53
CA TYR A 21 -0.15 -6.76 -6.38
C TYR A 21 -0.23 -5.60 -5.40
N LEU A 22 -0.49 -5.90 -4.13
CA LEU A 22 -0.58 -4.91 -3.06
C LEU A 22 0.60 -5.06 -2.11
N PHE A 23 1.06 -3.94 -1.55
CA PHE A 23 2.00 -3.94 -0.44
C PHE A 23 1.76 -2.82 0.55
N MET A 24 2.34 -3.00 1.74
CA MET A 24 2.39 -1.98 2.77
C MET A 24 3.81 -1.83 3.26
N GLN A 25 4.34 -0.62 3.24
CA GLN A 25 5.59 -0.31 3.91
C GLN A 25 5.36 -0.01 5.39
N THR A 26 6.15 -0.65 6.24
CA THR A 26 6.18 -0.39 7.70
C THR A 26 7.57 0.05 8.18
N HIS A 27 8.60 -0.09 7.35
CA HIS A 27 9.97 0.32 7.68
C HIS A 27 10.08 1.82 7.94
N ALA A 28 10.75 2.15 9.03
CA ALA A 28 11.11 3.50 9.43
C ALA A 28 12.62 3.63 9.64
N PRO A 29 13.34 4.36 8.76
CA PRO A 29 14.78 4.54 8.92
C PRO A 29 15.09 5.24 10.24
N LYS A 30 16.02 4.68 11.01
CA LYS A 30 16.36 5.21 12.35
C LYS A 30 17.19 6.49 12.26
N ASN A 31 18.06 6.57 11.26
CA ASN A 31 19.00 7.67 11.05
C ASN A 31 18.46 8.69 10.03
N CYS A 32 17.15 8.95 10.05
CA CYS A 32 16.52 9.94 9.19
C CYS A 32 15.64 10.90 10.00
N CYS A 33 15.40 12.07 9.43
CA CYS A 33 14.26 12.94 9.78
C CYS A 33 14.24 13.60 11.17
N GLY A 34 15.39 14.11 11.61
CA GLY A 34 15.49 15.02 12.75
C GLY A 34 15.43 14.32 14.11
N ASP A 35 16.14 14.88 15.08
CA ASP A 35 16.08 14.48 16.49
C ASP A 35 15.38 15.61 17.27
N PRO A 36 14.17 15.40 17.83
CA PRO A 36 13.41 14.14 17.89
C PRO A 36 12.60 13.83 16.61
N PRO A 37 12.20 12.56 16.39
CA PRO A 37 11.46 12.15 15.20
C PRO A 37 10.05 12.78 15.14
N ILE A 38 9.64 13.20 13.93
CA ILE A 38 8.37 13.88 13.66
C ILE A 38 7.15 13.01 14.01
N ALA A 39 7.25 11.68 13.84
CA ALA A 39 6.19 10.73 14.17
C ALA A 39 6.78 9.34 14.49
N LYS A 40 5.98 8.50 15.14
CA LYS A 40 6.33 7.08 15.36
C LYS A 40 5.95 6.26 14.13
N GLY A 41 6.91 5.49 13.60
CA GLY A 41 6.71 4.55 12.49
C GLY A 41 6.90 5.18 11.11
N ALA A 42 6.51 4.44 10.07
CA ALA A 42 6.66 4.88 8.68
C ALA A 42 5.77 6.10 8.37
N VAL A 43 6.39 7.17 7.88
CA VAL A 43 5.70 8.39 7.44
C VAL A 43 5.47 8.37 5.93
N HIS A 44 4.79 9.39 5.40
CA HIS A 44 4.62 9.52 3.94
C HIS A 44 5.98 9.72 3.27
N SER A 45 6.21 9.01 2.16
CA SER A 45 7.44 9.09 1.34
C SER A 45 8.70 8.61 2.04
N ASN A 46 8.56 7.75 3.06
CA ASN A 46 9.66 7.25 3.86
C ASN A 46 10.59 6.29 3.09
N GLU A 47 10.13 5.74 1.97
CA GLU A 47 10.93 4.96 1.02
C GLU A 47 12.02 5.78 0.32
N LEU A 48 11.86 7.11 0.20
CA LEU A 48 12.74 7.92 -0.64
C LEU A 48 14.18 7.98 -0.12
N ALA A 49 14.36 8.02 1.20
CA ALA A 49 15.69 8.03 1.82
C ALA A 49 16.42 6.69 1.56
N PRO A 50 15.86 5.51 1.91
CA PRO A 50 16.49 4.23 1.58
C PRO A 50 16.71 3.99 0.09
N LEU A 51 15.79 4.41 -0.79
CA LEU A 51 15.90 4.15 -2.23
C LEU A 51 16.86 5.08 -2.95
N PHE A 52 16.83 6.37 -2.64
CA PHE A 52 17.48 7.42 -3.43
C PHE A 52 18.49 8.25 -2.64
N GLY A 53 18.65 7.99 -1.34
CA GLY A 53 19.42 8.86 -0.45
C GLY A 53 18.78 10.25 -0.26
N LEU A 54 17.51 10.41 -0.66
CA LEU A 54 16.81 11.68 -0.62
C LEU A 54 16.07 11.85 0.71
N SER A 55 16.51 12.81 1.51
CA SER A 55 15.87 13.18 2.77
C SER A 55 15.47 14.66 2.75
N PHE A 56 14.18 14.93 3.00
CA PHE A 56 13.65 16.30 3.10
C PHE A 56 13.90 16.95 4.45
N TRP A 57 14.43 16.20 5.43
CA TRP A 57 14.40 16.55 6.85
C TRP A 57 15.79 16.50 7.50
N GLY A 58 16.86 16.47 6.70
CA GLY A 58 18.24 16.49 7.17
C GLY A 58 19.12 15.38 6.60
N LYS A 59 20.27 15.15 7.23
CA LYS A 59 21.21 14.10 6.84
C LYS A 59 20.56 12.72 7.00
N TYR A 60 20.84 11.85 6.05
CA TYR A 60 20.44 10.45 6.07
C TYR A 60 21.68 9.58 5.99
N GLU A 61 21.78 8.61 6.89
CA GLU A 61 22.85 7.60 6.89
C GLU A 61 22.23 6.20 6.93
N PRO A 62 22.31 5.43 5.83
CA PRO A 62 21.66 4.13 5.76
C PRO A 62 22.24 3.15 6.78
N ASP A 63 21.38 2.44 7.50
CA ASP A 63 21.76 1.29 8.33
C ASP A 63 21.56 -0.05 7.58
N GLU A 64 21.86 -1.17 8.24
CA GLU A 64 21.67 -2.50 7.65
C GLU A 64 20.21 -2.82 7.35
N ASP A 65 19.28 -2.32 8.16
CA ASP A 65 17.84 -2.54 7.99
C ASP A 65 17.33 -1.76 6.78
N ASP A 66 17.81 -0.53 6.58
CA ASP A 66 17.55 0.29 5.38
C ASP A 66 18.02 -0.42 4.11
N ILE A 67 19.18 -1.07 4.15
CA ILE A 67 19.72 -1.82 3.01
C ILE A 67 18.84 -3.04 2.71
N LYS A 68 18.42 -3.80 3.73
CA LYS A 68 17.52 -4.95 3.57
C LYS A 68 16.17 -4.51 3.00
N PHE A 69 15.55 -3.48 3.58
CA PHE A 69 14.30 -2.90 3.09
C PHE A 69 14.41 -2.46 1.62
N LYS A 70 15.48 -1.72 1.28
CA LYS A 70 15.77 -1.28 -0.08
C LYS A 70 15.84 -2.46 -1.05
N ASN A 71 16.53 -3.54 -0.67
CA ASN A 71 16.68 -4.71 -1.52
C ASN A 71 15.35 -5.42 -1.78
N VAL A 72 14.49 -5.58 -0.74
CA VAL A 72 13.15 -6.17 -0.92
C VAL A 72 12.35 -5.40 -1.96
N LEU A 73 12.32 -4.07 -1.87
CA LEU A 73 11.53 -3.23 -2.77
C LEU A 73 12.12 -3.21 -4.19
N LEU A 74 13.44 -3.01 -4.32
CA LEU A 74 14.11 -2.95 -5.62
C LEU A 74 14.07 -4.29 -6.36
N ASP A 75 14.24 -5.41 -5.67
CA ASP A 75 14.13 -6.73 -6.30
C ASP A 75 12.71 -6.98 -6.81
N GLY A 76 11.70 -6.61 -6.03
CA GLY A 76 10.30 -6.70 -6.45
C GLY A 76 9.99 -5.84 -7.67
N PHE A 77 10.38 -4.56 -7.67
CA PHE A 77 10.19 -3.68 -8.82
C PHE A 77 10.94 -4.17 -10.05
N ARG A 78 12.20 -4.57 -9.89
CA ARG A 78 13.01 -5.13 -10.98
C ARG A 78 12.35 -6.36 -11.59
N ASN A 79 11.82 -7.26 -10.77
CA ASN A 79 11.19 -8.47 -11.28
C ASN A 79 9.85 -8.18 -11.95
N PHE A 80 9.06 -7.26 -11.39
CA PHE A 80 7.80 -6.82 -11.98
C PHE A 80 8.01 -6.20 -13.36
N ILE A 81 8.99 -5.31 -13.51
CA ILE A 81 9.35 -4.70 -14.80
C ILE A 81 9.71 -5.76 -15.85
N LYS A 82 10.38 -6.85 -15.45
CA LYS A 82 10.85 -7.90 -16.37
C LYS A 82 9.80 -8.94 -16.72
N THR A 83 8.89 -9.25 -15.79
CA THR A 83 8.06 -10.46 -15.86
C THR A 83 6.58 -10.21 -15.64
N GLY A 84 6.18 -9.01 -15.23
CA GLY A 84 4.82 -8.71 -14.78
C GLY A 84 4.49 -9.22 -13.37
N SER A 85 5.44 -9.85 -12.67
CA SER A 85 5.28 -10.32 -11.29
C SER A 85 6.40 -9.78 -10.41
N PRO A 86 6.13 -9.25 -9.21
CA PRO A 86 7.17 -8.83 -8.28
C PRO A 86 7.79 -10.00 -7.50
N SER A 87 7.25 -11.22 -7.63
CA SER A 87 7.74 -12.40 -6.91
C SER A 87 9.07 -12.92 -7.47
N SER A 88 10.01 -13.25 -6.59
CA SER A 88 11.26 -13.95 -6.93
C SER A 88 11.41 -15.24 -6.10
N PRO A 89 12.35 -16.14 -6.43
CA PRO A 89 12.62 -17.31 -5.60
C PRO A 89 13.01 -17.00 -4.14
N LYS A 90 13.46 -15.76 -3.88
CA LYS A 90 13.86 -15.29 -2.54
C LYS A 90 12.73 -14.60 -1.79
N GLN A 91 11.79 -13.99 -2.53
CA GLN A 91 10.71 -13.18 -1.97
C GLN A 91 9.42 -13.42 -2.73
N THR A 92 8.46 -14.05 -2.06
CA THR A 92 7.11 -14.21 -2.60
C THR A 92 6.32 -12.92 -2.38
N TRP A 93 5.65 -12.48 -3.43
CA TRP A 93 4.75 -11.34 -3.41
C TRP A 93 3.43 -11.76 -4.08
N PRO A 94 2.43 -12.17 -3.28
CA PRO A 94 1.24 -12.80 -3.80
C PRO A 94 0.40 -11.81 -4.63
N PRO A 95 -0.18 -12.24 -5.75
CA PRO A 95 -1.21 -11.45 -6.42
C PRO A 95 -2.48 -11.46 -5.59
N ILE A 96 -3.29 -10.42 -5.76
CA ILE A 96 -4.65 -10.36 -5.24
C ILE A 96 -5.52 -11.34 -6.04
N THR A 97 -6.25 -12.21 -5.35
CA THR A 97 -7.17 -13.18 -5.98
C THR A 97 -8.59 -13.04 -5.43
N LYS A 98 -9.54 -13.82 -5.97
CA LYS A 98 -10.92 -13.84 -5.44
C LYS A 98 -10.97 -14.46 -4.04
N GLU A 99 -10.11 -15.45 -3.78
CA GLU A 99 -9.99 -16.15 -2.50
C GLU A 99 -9.24 -15.31 -1.47
N HIS A 100 -8.27 -14.53 -1.93
CA HIS A 100 -7.42 -13.68 -1.10
C HIS A 100 -7.44 -12.23 -1.60
N PRO A 101 -8.57 -11.50 -1.40
CA PRO A 101 -8.79 -10.19 -2.00
C PRO A 101 -7.90 -9.07 -1.43
N THR A 102 -7.27 -9.30 -0.29
CA THR A 102 -6.46 -8.28 0.41
C THR A 102 -5.09 -8.78 0.83
N LYS A 103 -4.68 -9.96 0.35
CA LYS A 103 -3.41 -10.56 0.72
C LYS A 103 -2.28 -9.77 0.08
N HIS A 104 -1.32 -9.35 0.90
CA HIS A 104 -0.31 -8.39 0.48
C HIS A 104 1.02 -8.65 1.16
N LEU A 105 2.07 -8.07 0.57
CA LEU A 105 3.39 -8.06 1.18
C LEU A 105 3.53 -6.86 2.12
N VAL A 106 4.03 -7.09 3.32
CA VAL A 106 4.53 -6.02 4.18
C VAL A 106 6.02 -5.86 3.92
N VAL A 107 6.38 -4.71 3.39
CA VAL A 107 7.76 -4.36 3.03
C VAL A 107 8.43 -3.73 4.24
N GLN A 108 9.34 -4.51 4.81
CA GLN A 108 10.21 -4.17 5.93
C GLN A 108 11.51 -4.98 5.80
N PRO A 109 12.53 -4.76 6.65
CA PRO A 109 13.81 -5.48 6.56
C PRO A 109 13.63 -7.01 6.54
N GLU A 110 12.66 -7.51 7.30
CA GLU A 110 12.20 -8.90 7.28
C GLU A 110 10.76 -8.95 6.75
N PRO A 111 10.57 -9.11 5.43
CA PRO A 111 9.26 -9.02 4.81
C PRO A 111 8.32 -10.14 5.24
N GLU A 112 7.04 -9.82 5.38
CA GLU A 112 6.01 -10.77 5.81
C GLU A 112 4.79 -10.68 4.89
N ILE A 113 4.06 -11.78 4.74
CA ILE A 113 2.79 -11.81 4.01
C ILE A 113 1.66 -11.71 5.03
N ARG A 114 0.73 -10.79 4.80
CA ARG A 114 -0.51 -10.67 5.59
C ARG A 114 -1.72 -10.96 4.72
N GLU A 115 -2.70 -11.65 5.28
CA GLU A 115 -3.95 -12.00 4.60
C GLU A 115 -4.89 -10.79 4.46
N GLU A 116 -4.95 -9.95 5.49
CA GLU A 116 -5.92 -8.85 5.58
C GLU A 116 -5.25 -7.47 5.57
N PHE A 117 -5.71 -6.59 4.69
CA PHE A 117 -5.21 -5.21 4.59
C PHE A 117 -6.02 -4.25 5.45
N LEU A 118 -5.53 -4.00 6.68
CA LEU A 118 -6.14 -3.05 7.64
C LEU A 118 -7.67 -3.24 7.81
N PRO A 119 -8.13 -4.45 8.16
CA PRO A 119 -9.55 -4.83 8.06
C PRO A 119 -10.48 -3.86 8.79
N ASP A 120 -10.18 -3.51 10.05
CA ASP A 120 -11.00 -2.59 10.85
C ASP A 120 -11.10 -1.19 10.22
N ARG A 121 -9.98 -0.70 9.67
CA ARG A 121 -9.94 0.63 9.05
C ARG A 121 -10.71 0.62 7.74
N MET A 122 -10.52 -0.41 6.91
CA MET A 122 -11.23 -0.52 5.64
C MET A 122 -12.73 -0.60 5.91
N LYS A 123 -13.18 -1.53 6.78
CA LYS A 123 -14.58 -1.65 7.19
C LYS A 123 -15.18 -0.32 7.67
N PHE A 124 -14.47 0.40 8.55
CA PHE A 124 -14.94 1.69 9.03
C PHE A 124 -15.15 2.69 7.89
N TRP A 125 -14.16 2.85 7.01
CA TRP A 125 -14.19 3.87 5.96
C TRP A 125 -15.07 3.49 4.76
N THR A 126 -15.22 2.21 4.43
CA THR A 126 -15.95 1.73 3.25
C THR A 126 -17.37 1.28 3.55
N GLU A 127 -17.70 0.93 4.80
CA GLU A 127 -19.03 0.43 5.18
C GLU A 127 -19.67 1.30 6.28
N GLU A 128 -19.04 1.42 7.44
CA GLU A 128 -19.70 2.01 8.61
C GLU A 128 -19.95 3.51 8.46
N LEU A 129 -18.95 4.26 7.98
CA LEU A 129 -19.06 5.70 7.78
C LEU A 129 -20.09 6.05 6.69
N PRO A 130 -20.04 5.48 5.47
CA PRO A 130 -21.05 5.72 4.44
C PRO A 130 -22.49 5.44 4.88
N ASN A 131 -22.69 4.40 5.69
CA ASN A 131 -24.01 4.06 6.23
C ASN A 131 -24.51 5.08 7.25
N LYS A 132 -23.61 5.73 8.01
CA LYS A 132 -23.97 6.74 9.03
C LYS A 132 -24.21 8.13 8.45
N VAL A 133 -23.38 8.59 7.51
CA VAL A 133 -23.45 9.97 6.98
C VAL A 133 -24.19 10.08 5.65
N GLY A 134 -24.56 8.95 5.05
CA GLY A 134 -25.21 8.86 3.75
C GLY A 134 -24.24 9.12 2.59
N VAL A 135 -24.42 8.37 1.50
CA VAL A 135 -23.59 8.50 0.28
C VAL A 135 -23.68 9.89 -0.36
N GLY A 136 -24.74 10.67 -0.09
CA GLY A 136 -24.94 12.02 -0.63
C GLY A 136 -23.92 13.05 -0.15
N ILE A 137 -23.39 12.91 1.08
CA ILE A 137 -22.33 13.78 1.60
C ILE A 137 -20.98 13.36 1.02
N LEU A 138 -20.73 12.06 0.91
CA LEU A 138 -19.50 11.50 0.32
C LEU A 138 -19.42 11.75 -1.21
N LYS A 139 -20.55 11.86 -1.91
CA LYS A 139 -20.62 12.24 -3.33
C LYS A 139 -20.12 13.66 -3.61
N LYS A 140 -20.23 14.59 -2.65
CA LYS A 140 -19.65 15.94 -2.78
C LYS A 140 -18.13 15.95 -2.58
N THR A 141 -17.57 14.88 -2.04
CA THR A 141 -16.14 14.70 -1.75
C THR A 141 -15.64 13.39 -2.38
N ARG A 142 -15.60 13.34 -3.72
CA ARG A 142 -14.97 12.30 -4.57
C ARG A 142 -14.41 11.07 -3.82
N LEU A 143 -15.26 10.05 -3.61
CA LEU A 143 -14.84 8.68 -3.31
C LEU A 143 -15.54 7.75 -4.31
N PRO A 144 -14.81 7.20 -5.32
CA PRO A 144 -15.38 6.39 -6.39
C PRO A 144 -16.10 5.12 -5.92
N ALA A 145 -15.76 4.57 -4.75
CA ALA A 145 -16.42 3.34 -4.27
C ALA A 145 -17.90 3.51 -3.89
N ALA A 146 -18.40 4.74 -3.75
CA ALA A 146 -19.84 4.97 -3.58
C ALA A 146 -20.65 4.70 -4.87
N GLU A 147 -20.00 4.48 -6.02
CA GLU A 147 -20.64 4.15 -7.30
C GLU A 147 -20.76 2.65 -7.58
N LEU A 148 -20.18 1.75 -6.76
CA LEU A 148 -20.25 0.28 -6.95
C LEU A 148 -21.66 -0.34 -6.76
N HIS A 149 -22.67 0.48 -6.46
CA HIS A 149 -24.09 0.10 -6.54
C HIS A 149 -24.81 0.63 -7.78
N ARG A 150 -24.11 1.24 -8.73
CA ARG A 150 -24.60 1.38 -10.10
C ARG A 150 -24.21 0.11 -10.84
N GLN A 151 -25.17 -0.81 -10.97
CA GLN A 151 -25.13 -1.75 -12.08
C GLN A 151 -24.87 -0.92 -13.34
N HIS A 152 -23.72 -1.15 -13.99
CA HIS A 152 -23.45 -0.61 -15.32
C HIS A 152 -24.44 -1.25 -16.29
N THR A 153 -25.64 -0.71 -16.35
CA THR A 153 -26.44 -0.70 -17.57
C THR A 153 -26.22 0.68 -18.18
N GLU A 154 -25.34 0.73 -19.18
CA GLU A 154 -25.66 1.28 -20.50
C GLU A 154 -24.44 1.17 -21.41
N LEU A 155 -24.63 0.34 -22.45
CA LEU A 155 -23.91 0.22 -23.73
C LEU A 155 -22.44 -0.24 -23.71
#